data_AF-A0A0G0Z7F1-F1
#
_entry.id   AF-A0A0G0Z7F1-F1
#
_cell.length_a   1.000
_cell.length_b   1.000
_cell.length_c   1.000
_cell.angle_alpha   90.00
_cell.angle_beta   90.00
_cell.angle_gamma   90.00
#
_symmetry.space_group_name_H-M   'P 1'
#
loop_
_entity.id
_entity.type
_entity.pdbx_description
1 polymer ?
#
loop_
_entity_poly.entity_id
_entity_poly.type
_entity_poly.pdbx_seq_one_letter_code
_entity_poly.pdbx_strand_id
1 'polypeptide(L)' 'MTNDLNRRMAEHKNKYSNYTKKFSDVKLVYSEKLNSRQEATSRERQIKGWSFAKKKALIDGNRELLIKLSKSTGIGEV' A
#
# COMPACT_ATOMS: atom_id res chain seq x y z
N MET A 1 7.14 -7.02 -0.41
CA MET A 1 6.45 -8.31 -0.44
C MET A 1 6.96 -9.09 0.75
N THR A 2 6.11 -9.75 1.51
CA THR A 2 6.54 -10.56 2.66
C THR A 2 5.79 -11.88 2.63
N ASN A 3 6.48 -12.97 2.94
CA ASN A 3 5.84 -14.27 3.13
C ASN A 3 5.23 -14.38 4.55
N ASP A 4 5.71 -13.55 5.50
CA ASP A 4 5.34 -13.61 6.91
C ASP A 4 4.95 -12.22 7.44
N LEU A 5 3.68 -11.88 7.29
CA LEU A 5 3.12 -10.60 7.71
C LEU A 5 3.29 -10.35 9.23
N ASN A 6 3.15 -11.42 10.03
CA ASN A 6 3.24 -11.33 11.50
C ASN A 6 4.65 -10.97 11.96
N ARG A 7 5.66 -11.69 11.44
CA ARG A 7 7.08 -11.40 11.70
C ARG A 7 7.44 -9.97 11.28
N ARG A 8 7.02 -9.57 10.06
CA ARG A 8 7.25 -8.22 9.54
C ARG A 8 6.65 -7.15 10.45
N MET A 9 5.42 -7.35 10.94
CA MET A 9 4.82 -6.41 11.89
C MET A 9 5.57 -6.33 13.21
N ALA A 10 6.00 -7.47 13.76
CA ALA A 10 6.80 -7.49 14.98
C ALA A 10 8.12 -6.72 14.77
N GLU A 11 8.82 -6.92 13.65
CA GLU A 11 10.06 -6.20 13.34
C GLU A 11 9.83 -4.68 13.22
N HIS A 12 8.73 -4.27 12.59
CA HIS A 12 8.37 -2.87 12.43
C HIS A 12 7.97 -2.21 13.77
N LYS A 13 7.19 -2.91 14.61
CA LYS A 13 6.81 -2.42 15.95
C LYS A 13 8.01 -2.27 16.88
N ASN A 14 8.94 -3.21 16.82
CA ASN A 14 10.18 -3.17 17.60
C ASN A 14 11.26 -2.27 16.97
N LYS A 15 10.91 -1.52 15.90
CA LYS A 15 11.79 -0.54 15.24
C LYS A 15 13.15 -1.09 14.81
N TYR A 16 13.21 -2.36 14.41
CA TYR A 16 14.46 -3.00 13.96
C TYR A 16 15.04 -2.36 12.69
N SER A 17 14.21 -1.77 11.82
CA SER A 17 14.69 -1.07 10.63
C SER A 17 14.94 0.42 10.90
N ASN A 18 16.06 0.95 10.38
CA ASN A 18 16.38 2.38 10.46
C ASN A 18 15.29 3.27 9.83
N TYR A 19 14.54 2.76 8.85
CA TYR A 19 13.39 3.47 8.30
C TYR A 19 12.21 3.52 9.28
N THR A 20 11.91 2.39 9.95
CA THR A 20 10.81 2.30 10.92
C THR A 20 11.08 3.06 12.22
N LYS A 21 12.35 3.30 12.58
CA LYS A 21 12.73 4.09 13.77
C LYS A 21 12.18 5.54 13.73
N LYS A 22 11.97 6.09 12.53
CA LYS A 22 11.45 7.45 12.35
C LYS A 22 9.95 7.58 12.63
N PHE A 23 9.23 6.47 12.74
CA PHE A 23 7.79 6.46 12.93
C PHE A 23 7.45 5.97 14.34
N SER A 24 6.64 6.74 15.05
CA SER A 24 6.27 6.46 16.44
C SER A 24 5.28 5.31 16.55
N ASP A 25 4.35 5.21 15.60
CA ASP A 25 3.25 4.25 15.60
C ASP A 25 3.06 3.69 14.18
N VAL A 26 3.31 2.39 14.00
CA VAL A 26 3.13 1.70 12.72
C VAL A 26 1.95 0.74 12.85
N LYS A 27 0.87 1.05 12.13
CA LYS A 27 -0.34 0.24 12.06
C LYS A 27 -0.50 -0.36 10.67
N LEU A 28 -0.86 -1.65 10.61
CA LEU A 28 -1.29 -2.26 9.36
C LEU A 28 -2.73 -1.82 9.07
N VAL A 29 -2.91 -1.04 8.02
CA VAL A 29 -4.22 -0.57 7.56
C VAL A 29 -4.76 -1.37 6.36
N TYR A 30 -3.88 -2.06 5.64
CA TYR A 30 -4.25 -2.85 4.47
C TYR A 30 -3.27 -4.01 4.27
N SER A 31 -3.81 -5.20 3.99
CA SER A 31 -3.05 -6.36 3.52
C SER A 31 -3.89 -7.16 2.54
N GLU A 32 -3.27 -7.63 1.47
CA GLU A 32 -3.90 -8.48 0.45
C GLU A 32 -3.09 -9.77 0.32
N LYS A 33 -3.77 -10.91 0.25
CA LYS A 33 -3.14 -12.21 -0.01
C LYS A 33 -3.24 -12.49 -1.50
N LEU A 34 -2.11 -12.82 -2.12
CA LEU A 34 -2.02 -13.16 -3.54
C LEU A 34 -1.38 -14.54 -3.67
N ASN A 35 -1.87 -15.33 -4.63
CA ASN A 35 -1.49 -16.73 -4.78
C ASN A 35 -0.13 -16.89 -5.46
N SER A 36 0.25 -15.93 -6.31
CA SER A 36 1.52 -15.94 -7.03
C SER A 36 2.45 -14.81 -6.62
N ARG A 37 3.74 -15.13 -6.53
CA ARG A 37 4.81 -14.14 -6.27
C ARG A 37 4.86 -13.05 -7.35
N GLN A 38 4.56 -13.40 -8.59
CA GLN A 38 4.55 -12.47 -9.71
C GLN A 38 3.41 -11.45 -9.55
N GLU A 39 2.21 -11.92 -9.22
CA GLU A 39 1.06 -11.06 -8.94
C GLU A 39 1.35 -10.11 -7.78
N ALA A 40 1.92 -10.62 -6.68
CA ALA A 40 2.26 -9.78 -5.53
C ALA A 40 3.32 -8.73 -5.85
N THR A 41 4.29 -9.05 -6.72
CA THR A 41 5.30 -8.09 -7.16
C THR A 41 4.69 -7.01 -8.04
N SER A 42 3.86 -7.38 -9.02
CA SER A 42 3.16 -6.44 -9.89
C SER A 42 2.22 -5.53 -9.09
N ARG A 43 1.47 -6.10 -8.15
CA ARG A 43 0.56 -5.36 -7.26
C ARG A 43 1.32 -4.39 -6.35
N GLU A 44 2.44 -4.82 -5.77
CA GLU A 44 3.28 -3.95 -4.96
C GLU A 44 3.80 -2.76 -5.78
N ARG A 45 4.30 -3.00 -6.99
CA ARG A 45 4.78 -1.93 -7.88
C ARG A 45 3.65 -0.96 -8.22
N GLN A 46 2.48 -1.48 -8.55
CA GLN A 46 1.28 -0.69 -8.84
C GLN A 46 0.92 0.22 -7.66
N ILE A 47 0.77 -0.33 -6.45
CA ILE A 47 0.39 0.43 -5.26
C ILE A 47 1.47 1.44 -4.86
N LYS A 48 2.77 1.10 -4.98
CA LYS A 48 3.86 2.04 -4.66
C LYS A 48 3.75 3.34 -5.45
N GLY A 49 3.42 3.25 -6.74
CA GLY A 49 3.24 4.41 -7.63
C GLY A 49 1.90 5.17 -7.47
N TRP A 50 0.98 4.70 -6.63
CA TRP A 50 -0.29 5.38 -6.44
C TRP A 50 -0.18 6.64 -5.59
N SER A 51 -1.01 7.63 -5.92
CA SER A 51 -1.24 8.80 -5.10
C SER A 51 -1.81 8.41 -3.73
N PHE A 52 -1.63 9.28 -2.74
CA PHE A 52 -2.20 9.08 -1.40
C PHE A 52 -3.71 8.85 -1.45
N ALA A 53 -4.43 9.59 -2.31
CA ALA A 53 -5.87 9.43 -2.50
C ALA A 53 -6.26 8.03 -2.97
N LYS A 54 -5.56 7.45 -3.96
CA LYS A 54 -5.81 6.08 -4.43
C LYS A 54 -5.53 5.04 -3.35
N LYS A 55 -4.43 5.21 -2.61
CA LYS A 55 -4.08 4.34 -1.47
C LYS A 55 -5.17 4.40 -0.39
N LYS A 56 -5.64 5.61 -0.05
CA LYS A 56 -6.72 5.79 0.93
C LYS A 56 -8.03 5.17 0.47
N ALA A 57 -8.41 5.35 -0.80
CA ALA A 57 -9.58 4.71 -1.39
C ALA A 57 -9.52 3.18 -1.28
N LEU A 58 -8.34 2.60 -1.53
CA LEU A 58 -8.11 1.16 -1.40
C LEU A 58 -8.25 0.70 0.05
N ILE A 59 -7.66 1.44 1.00
CA ILE A 59 -7.74 1.14 2.44
C ILE A 59 -9.19 1.21 2.95
N ASP A 60 -9.95 2.19 2.48
CA ASP A 60 -11.37 2.41 2.84
C ASP A 60 -12.32 1.39 2.21
N GLY A 61 -11.84 0.56 1.28
CA GLY A 61 -12.67 -0.35 0.49
C GLY A 61 -13.53 0.36 -0.58
N ASN A 62 -13.31 1.67 -0.78
CA ASN A 62 -14.08 2.48 -1.72
C ASN A 62 -13.58 2.28 -3.16
N ARG A 63 -14.09 1.22 -3.80
CA ARG A 63 -13.75 0.84 -5.18
C ARG A 63 -14.16 1.90 -6.20
N GLU A 64 -15.29 2.56 -5.97
CA GLU A 64 -15.81 3.59 -6.89
C GLU A 64 -14.88 4.80 -6.94
N LEU A 65 -14.45 5.30 -5.77
CA LEU A 65 -13.47 6.37 -5.67
C LEU A 65 -12.13 5.97 -6.28
N LEU A 66 -11.70 4.71 -6.05
CA LEU A 66 -10.46 4.18 -6.62
C LEU A 66 -10.48 4.20 -8.16
N ILE A 67 -11.59 3.75 -8.76
CA ILE A 67 -11.77 3.78 -10.22
C ILE A 67 -11.79 5.22 -10.74
N LYS A 68 -12.50 6.13 -10.06
CA LYS A 68 -12.56 7.55 -10.44
C LYS A 68 -11.19 8.21 -10.43
N LEU A 69 -10.41 7.99 -9.37
CA LEU A 69 -9.04 8.49 -9.26
C LEU A 69 -8.09 7.84 -10.27
N SER A 70 -8.41 6.64 -10.76
CA SER A 70 -7.64 5.98 -11.82
C SER A 70 -7.85 6.61 -13.19
N LYS A 71 -9.02 7.21 -13.42
CA LYS A 71 -9.39 7.83 -14.70
C LYS A 71 -8.94 9.28 -14.84
N SER A 72 -8.51 9.92 -13.75
CA SER A 72 -8.13 11.36 -13.76
C SER A 72 -6.68 11.65 -14.17
N THR A 73 -5.94 10.67 -14.73
CA THR A 73 -4.67 10.95 -15.40
C THR A 73 -4.98 11.41 -16.82
N GLY A 74 -5.34 12.68 -16.98
CA GLY A 74 -5.63 13.27 -18.28
C GLY A 74 -6.64 14.40 -18.25
N ILE A 75 -6.47 15.41 -17.40
CA ILE A 75 -6.97 16.75 -17.70
C ILE A 75 -5.87 17.70 -17.24
N GLY A 76 -4.95 18.00 -18.15
CA GLY A 76 -4.24 19.27 -18.08
C GLY A 76 -5.27 20.33 -18.45
N GLU A 77 -5.73 21.06 -17.45
CA GLU A 77 -6.43 22.33 -17.69
C GLU A 77 -5.34 23.41 -17.73
N VAL A 78 -5.30 24.02 -18.93
CA VAL A 78 -4.65 25.24 -19.43
C VAL A 78 -3.86 26.12 -18.47
#